data_AF-A0A7J5AWB7-F1
#
_entry.id   AF-A0A7J5AWB7-F1
#
_cell.length_a   1.000
_cell.length_b   1.000
_cell.length_c   1.000
_cell.angle_alpha   90.00
_cell.angle_beta   90.00
_cell.angle_gamma   90.00
#
_symmetry.space_group_name_H-M   'P 1'
#
loop_
_entity.id
_entity.type
_entity.pdbx_description
1 polymer ?
#
loop_
_entity_poly.entity_id
_entity_poly.type
_entity_poly.pdbx_seq_one_letter_code
_entity_poly.pdbx_strand_id
1 'polypeptide(L)'
;MGKQQDVGGPDRHSGSGAAADGATGGSVDARLAVAQDPTTPQMTLIDLASDPSAVVRKAVATRTDAPAQALRPLTRDRDRDVREAVARNPSTSIGNLLVLVKDADRWVRWAVAGNPACNESVRRVMAEAPDKELRGLLAETRELEPELAARLVDDVSPEVRERLATHTHDPDVITALMADRTARVRKGLARNPRTTAAQRSALAQDPVVDVRVALVLAVELDDADLRSLVDDRSVQVRMALATSEAVPPHIRQALGGDPDEMVAAAARDFRPGAGNAAVVRAPRIGHRASGTGRGRPGGARR
;
A
#
# COMPACT_ATOMS: atom_id res chain seq x y z
N MET A 1 35.97 -5.05 76.61
CA MET A 1 35.57 -3.62 76.43
C MET A 1 35.23 -3.42 74.95
N GLY A 2 34.15 -2.81 74.49
CA GLY A 2 33.00 -2.13 75.11
C GLY A 2 31.81 -2.25 74.15
N LYS A 3 30.63 -2.53 74.70
CA LYS A 3 29.47 -1.63 74.81
C LYS A 3 28.66 -1.44 73.52
N GLN A 4 27.64 -2.27 73.47
CA GLN A 4 26.31 -2.05 72.90
C GLN A 4 25.71 -0.71 73.36
N GLN A 5 25.13 0.05 72.44
CA GLN A 5 24.00 0.93 72.71
C GLN A 5 22.98 0.83 71.58
N ASP A 6 21.79 0.49 72.00
CA ASP A 6 20.51 0.45 71.31
C ASP A 6 19.76 1.73 71.69
N VAL A 7 19.11 2.39 70.73
CA VAL A 7 17.92 3.25 70.95
C VAL A 7 17.18 3.48 69.62
N GLY A 8 16.18 2.64 69.37
CA GLY A 8 14.76 3.02 69.37
C GLY A 8 14.22 4.01 68.31
N GLY A 9 13.30 3.49 67.48
CA GLY A 9 11.99 4.13 67.23
C GLY A 9 11.70 4.63 65.80
N PRO A 10 10.42 4.64 65.36
CA PRO A 10 10.04 4.20 64.02
C PRO A 10 9.38 5.30 63.17
N ASP A 11 9.80 5.47 61.91
CA ASP A 11 9.02 6.24 60.94
C ASP A 11 8.48 5.36 59.82
N ARG A 12 7.21 5.03 60.01
CA ARG A 12 6.28 4.56 58.99
C ARG A 12 5.95 5.73 58.06
N HIS A 13 6.35 5.67 56.80
CA HIS A 13 5.60 6.23 55.67
C HIS A 13 5.75 5.24 54.51
N SER A 14 4.87 4.24 54.38
CA SER A 14 3.58 4.36 53.69
C SER A 14 3.69 5.19 52.41
N GLY A 15 4.00 4.51 51.32
CA GLY A 15 4.09 5.10 49.99
C GLY A 15 4.58 4.10 48.94
N SER A 16 4.18 2.83 49.04
CA SER A 16 4.51 1.83 48.02
C SER A 16 3.39 0.79 47.99
N GLY A 17 2.60 0.79 46.91
CA GLY A 17 1.62 -0.28 46.70
C GLY A 17 0.41 0.00 45.80
N ALA A 18 0.22 1.19 45.23
CA ALA A 18 -1.04 1.49 44.52
C ALA A 18 -0.98 1.51 42.97
N ALA A 19 0.19 1.35 42.33
CA ALA A 19 0.31 1.50 40.87
C ALA A 19 0.50 0.19 40.09
N ALA A 20 0.74 -0.95 40.75
CA ALA A 20 1.05 -2.21 40.08
C ALA A 20 -0.13 -3.21 40.01
N ASP A 21 -1.12 -3.11 40.90
CA ASP A 21 -2.24 -4.07 40.98
C ASP A 21 -3.41 -3.77 40.01
N GLY A 22 -3.38 -2.62 39.33
CA GLY A 22 -4.44 -2.22 38.39
C GLY A 22 -4.31 -2.78 36.98
N ALA A 23 -3.13 -3.28 36.59
CA ALA A 23 -2.83 -3.62 35.20
C ALA A 23 -3.45 -4.96 34.74
N THR A 24 -3.81 -5.85 35.66
CA THR A 24 -4.26 -7.22 35.34
C THR A 24 -5.65 -7.57 35.88
N GLY A 25 -6.20 -6.78 36.82
CA GLY A 25 -7.49 -7.06 37.47
C GLY A 25 -8.71 -6.22 37.05
N GLY A 26 -8.52 -5.16 36.25
CA GLY A 26 -9.60 -4.26 35.80
C GLY A 26 -10.46 -4.81 34.65
N SER A 27 -11.56 -4.15 34.29
CA SER A 27 -12.36 -4.52 33.10
C SER A 27 -11.53 -4.47 31.81
N VAL A 28 -11.98 -5.15 30.74
CA VAL A 28 -11.30 -5.09 29.43
C VAL A 28 -11.18 -3.65 28.94
N ASP A 29 -12.20 -2.82 29.16
CA ASP A 29 -12.20 -1.41 28.76
C ASP A 29 -11.17 -0.59 29.53
N ALA A 30 -10.99 -0.85 30.82
CA ALA A 30 -9.97 -0.17 31.63
C ALA A 30 -8.56 -0.53 31.15
N ARG A 31 -8.28 -1.82 30.89
CA ARG A 31 -6.97 -2.25 30.37
C ARG A 31 -6.72 -1.76 28.95
N LEU A 32 -7.77 -1.68 28.12
CA LEU A 32 -7.69 -1.07 26.80
C LEU A 32 -7.35 0.41 26.87
N ALA A 33 -7.96 1.17 27.78
CA ALA A 33 -7.64 2.57 28.00
C ALA A 33 -6.17 2.75 28.41
N VAL A 34 -5.65 1.90 29.30
CA VAL A 34 -4.22 1.89 29.66
C VAL A 34 -3.34 1.57 28.46
N ALA A 35 -3.70 0.59 27.62
CA ALA A 35 -2.93 0.28 26.41
C ALA A 35 -2.90 1.45 25.41
N GLN A 36 -3.97 2.25 25.34
CA GLN A 36 -4.10 3.38 24.42
C GLN A 36 -3.46 4.67 24.93
N ASP A 37 -3.25 4.81 26.25
CA ASP A 37 -2.67 6.01 26.85
C ASP A 37 -1.19 6.20 26.45
N PRO A 38 -0.82 7.30 25.76
CA PRO A 38 0.56 7.56 25.35
C PRO A 38 1.57 7.61 26.50
N THR A 39 1.11 7.88 27.74
CA THR A 39 1.96 8.02 28.92
C THR A 39 2.22 6.70 29.65
N THR A 40 1.59 5.61 29.21
CA THR A 40 1.73 4.28 29.82
C THR A 40 3.19 3.81 29.82
N PRO A 41 3.75 3.44 30.98
CA PRO A 41 5.13 2.96 31.07
C PRO A 41 5.38 1.73 30.20
N GLN A 42 6.60 1.63 29.65
CA GLN A 42 7.00 0.51 28.78
C GLN A 42 6.79 -0.86 29.44
N MET A 43 7.05 -0.98 30.75
CA MET A 43 6.86 -2.25 31.47
C MET A 43 5.40 -2.69 31.47
N THR A 44 4.47 -1.76 31.67
CA THR A 44 3.03 -2.04 31.60
C THR A 44 2.61 -2.46 30.19
N LEU A 45 3.18 -1.86 29.13
CA LEU A 45 2.93 -2.30 27.75
C LEU A 45 3.45 -3.73 27.49
N ILE A 46 4.57 -4.11 28.10
CA ILE A 46 5.10 -5.48 28.02
C ILE A 46 4.14 -6.47 28.69
N ASP A 47 3.60 -6.13 29.86
CA ASP A 47 2.61 -6.97 30.55
C ASP A 47 1.31 -7.09 29.74
N LEU A 48 0.80 -5.97 29.21
CA LEU A 48 -0.42 -5.92 28.39
C LEU A 48 -0.27 -6.64 27.04
N ALA A 49 0.96 -6.86 26.54
CA ALA A 49 1.19 -7.69 25.37
C ALA A 49 0.84 -9.17 25.62
N SER A 50 0.67 -9.59 26.87
CA SER A 50 0.20 -10.94 27.25
C SER A 50 -1.26 -10.96 27.70
N ASP A 51 -2.02 -9.86 27.52
CA ASP A 51 -3.40 -9.74 27.98
C ASP A 51 -4.30 -10.83 27.38
N PRO A 52 -5.25 -11.42 28.13
CA PRO A 52 -6.19 -12.40 27.58
C PRO A 52 -7.01 -11.87 26.39
N SER A 53 -7.33 -10.58 26.37
CA SER A 53 -8.12 -9.91 25.33
C SER A 53 -7.27 -9.55 24.11
N ALA A 54 -7.67 -10.04 22.93
CA ALA A 54 -7.01 -9.70 21.68
C ALA A 54 -7.10 -8.20 21.35
N VAL A 55 -8.18 -7.52 21.77
CA VAL A 55 -8.36 -6.08 21.55
C VAL A 55 -7.30 -5.27 22.31
N VAL A 56 -6.96 -5.67 23.54
CA VAL A 56 -5.91 -5.02 24.35
C VAL A 56 -4.53 -5.28 23.72
N ARG A 57 -4.23 -6.54 23.36
CA ARG A 57 -2.96 -6.88 22.68
C ARG A 57 -2.79 -6.14 21.35
N LYS A 58 -3.86 -6.03 20.57
CA LYS A 58 -3.91 -5.25 19.32
C LYS A 58 -3.62 -3.77 19.59
N ALA A 59 -4.20 -3.18 20.63
CA ALA A 59 -3.93 -1.80 21.01
C ALA A 59 -2.44 -1.58 21.30
N VAL A 60 -1.80 -2.46 22.07
CA VAL A 60 -0.34 -2.43 22.29
C VAL A 60 0.42 -2.54 20.96
N ALA A 61 0.06 -3.48 20.09
CA ALA A 61 0.71 -3.68 18.79
C ALA A 61 0.59 -2.47 17.85
N THR A 62 -0.49 -1.68 17.94
CA THR A 62 -0.68 -0.48 17.09
C THR A 62 0.12 0.74 17.53
N ARG A 63 0.72 0.71 18.73
CA ARG A 63 1.46 1.86 19.26
C ARG A 63 2.82 2.04 18.58
N THR A 64 3.07 3.21 18.02
CA THR A 64 4.36 3.53 17.38
C THR A 64 5.52 3.63 18.38
N ASP A 65 5.25 3.80 19.66
CA ASP A 65 6.25 3.80 20.74
C ASP A 65 6.33 2.46 21.51
N ALA A 66 5.65 1.41 21.02
CA ALA A 66 5.70 0.10 21.65
C ALA A 66 7.15 -0.43 21.73
N PRO A 67 7.61 -0.88 22.91
CA PRO A 67 8.94 -1.45 23.03
C PRO A 67 9.03 -2.77 22.25
N ALA A 68 10.19 -3.05 21.66
CA ALA A 68 10.41 -4.28 20.89
C ALA A 68 10.13 -5.57 21.70
N GLN A 69 10.32 -5.51 23.03
CA GLN A 69 10.01 -6.61 23.95
C GLN A 69 8.50 -6.91 24.02
N ALA A 70 7.63 -5.90 23.89
CA ALA A 70 6.18 -6.08 23.82
C ALA A 70 5.75 -6.61 22.44
N LEU A 71 6.37 -6.13 21.35
CA LEU A 71 5.99 -6.55 19.98
C LEU A 71 6.44 -7.97 19.62
N ARG A 72 7.58 -8.44 20.16
CA ARG A 72 8.16 -9.75 19.82
C ARG A 72 7.20 -10.93 20.05
N PRO A 73 6.56 -11.12 21.23
CA PRO A 73 5.61 -12.22 21.44
C PRO A 73 4.39 -12.12 20.52
N LEU A 74 3.93 -10.90 20.23
CA LEU A 74 2.77 -10.63 19.39
C LEU A 74 2.97 -11.02 17.92
N THR A 75 4.21 -11.21 17.46
CA THR A 75 4.50 -11.74 16.11
C THR A 75 3.95 -13.15 15.87
N ARG A 76 3.72 -13.91 16.95
CA ARG A 76 3.15 -15.26 16.91
C ARG A 76 1.79 -15.31 17.62
N ASP A 77 1.11 -14.18 17.74
CA ASP A 77 -0.19 -14.12 18.38
C ASP A 77 -1.18 -15.07 17.68
N ARG A 78 -2.05 -15.71 18.45
CA ARG A 78 -3.13 -16.55 17.90
C ARG A 78 -4.12 -15.75 17.06
N ASP A 79 -4.30 -14.48 17.38
CA ASP A 79 -5.20 -13.58 16.68
C ASP A 79 -4.52 -12.92 15.47
N ARG A 80 -5.12 -13.08 14.29
CA ARG A 80 -4.59 -12.55 13.04
C ARG A 80 -4.49 -11.03 13.03
N ASP A 81 -5.46 -10.33 13.61
CA ASP A 81 -5.48 -8.87 13.62
C ASP A 81 -4.36 -8.29 14.49
N VAL A 82 -3.97 -9.01 15.55
CA VAL A 82 -2.83 -8.63 16.39
C VAL A 82 -1.53 -8.78 15.59
N ARG A 83 -1.34 -9.91 14.91
CA ARG A 83 -0.15 -10.12 14.05
C ARG A 83 -0.08 -9.09 12.92
N GLU A 84 -1.22 -8.76 12.30
CA GLU A 84 -1.31 -7.71 11.28
C GLU A 84 -0.94 -6.34 11.86
N ALA A 85 -1.42 -6.00 13.07
CA ALA A 85 -1.06 -4.75 13.74
C ALA A 85 0.45 -4.64 13.99
N VAL A 86 1.10 -5.73 14.43
CA VAL A 86 2.57 -5.77 14.55
C VAL A 86 3.22 -5.57 13.18
N ALA A 87 2.74 -6.25 12.14
CA ALA A 87 3.28 -6.13 10.79
C ALA A 87 3.17 -4.71 10.22
N ARG A 88 2.15 -3.93 10.59
CA ARG A 88 1.99 -2.52 10.16
C ARG A 88 2.78 -1.52 10.99
N ASN A 89 3.20 -1.89 12.19
CA ASN A 89 3.84 -0.96 13.11
C ASN A 89 5.24 -0.54 12.61
N PRO A 90 5.52 0.76 12.40
CA PRO A 90 6.82 1.24 11.95
C PRO A 90 8.00 0.90 12.89
N SER A 91 7.71 0.63 14.17
CA SER A 91 8.71 0.27 15.18
C SER A 91 8.98 -1.23 15.25
N THR A 92 8.34 -2.03 14.39
CA THR A 92 8.60 -3.47 14.30
C THR A 92 9.98 -3.73 13.73
N SER A 93 10.82 -4.41 14.53
CA SER A 93 12.18 -4.78 14.13
C SER A 93 12.21 -5.67 12.89
N ILE A 94 13.33 -5.61 12.14
CA ILE A 94 13.58 -6.50 10.99
C ILE A 94 13.43 -7.98 11.37
N GLY A 95 13.94 -8.38 12.54
CA GLY A 95 13.82 -9.76 13.02
C GLY A 95 12.36 -10.21 13.18
N ASN A 96 11.47 -9.32 13.63
CA ASN A 96 10.04 -9.59 13.74
C ASN A 96 9.37 -9.62 12.34
N LEU A 97 9.75 -8.70 11.44
CA LEU A 97 9.25 -8.72 10.05
C LEU A 97 9.66 -10.00 9.31
N LEU A 98 10.87 -10.53 9.53
CA LEU A 98 11.31 -11.80 8.95
C LEU A 98 10.52 -13.02 9.44
N VAL A 99 9.89 -12.93 10.62
CA VAL A 99 8.94 -13.95 11.08
C VAL A 99 7.60 -13.76 10.38
N LEU A 100 7.08 -12.53 10.39
CA LEU A 100 5.75 -12.19 9.86
C LEU A 100 5.65 -12.29 8.32
N VAL A 101 6.76 -12.13 7.59
CA VAL A 101 6.77 -12.28 6.13
C VAL A 101 6.42 -13.71 5.70
N LYS A 102 6.59 -14.67 6.62
CA LYS A 102 6.26 -16.09 6.44
C LYS A 102 4.93 -16.47 7.10
N ASP A 103 4.13 -15.49 7.52
CA ASP A 103 2.83 -15.75 8.16
C ASP A 103 1.90 -16.50 7.21
N ALA A 104 1.04 -17.35 7.76
CA ALA A 104 0.05 -18.10 6.98
C ALA A 104 -1.01 -17.17 6.35
N ASP A 105 -1.34 -16.06 7.01
CA ASP A 105 -2.36 -15.12 6.55
C ASP A 105 -1.79 -14.09 5.56
N ARG A 106 -2.47 -13.95 4.42
CA ARG A 106 -2.05 -13.05 3.33
C ARG A 106 -2.08 -11.56 3.72
N TRP A 107 -2.97 -11.15 4.62
CA TRP A 107 -3.08 -9.76 5.05
C TRP A 107 -1.93 -9.35 5.96
N VAL A 108 -1.43 -10.30 6.77
CA VAL A 108 -0.21 -10.10 7.55
C VAL A 108 0.99 -9.95 6.62
N ARG A 109 1.14 -10.81 5.61
CA ARG A 109 2.21 -10.68 4.60
C ARG A 109 2.12 -9.36 3.82
N TRP A 110 0.92 -8.92 3.45
CA TRP A 110 0.70 -7.61 2.80
C TRP A 110 1.10 -6.44 3.71
N ALA A 111 0.77 -6.52 5.00
CA ALA A 111 1.18 -5.53 5.99
C ALA A 111 2.70 -5.44 6.14
N VAL A 112 3.42 -6.56 6.09
CA VAL A 112 4.90 -6.57 6.09
C VAL A 112 5.47 -5.86 4.86
N ALA A 113 4.93 -6.15 3.67
CA ALA A 113 5.39 -5.53 2.43
C ALA A 113 5.25 -4.01 2.44
N GLY A 114 4.16 -3.49 3.04
CA GLY A 114 3.90 -2.06 3.19
C GLY A 114 4.54 -1.41 4.42
N ASN A 115 5.31 -2.14 5.24
CA ASN A 115 5.91 -1.57 6.45
C ASN A 115 7.12 -0.66 6.08
N PRO A 116 7.24 0.56 6.64
CA PRO A 116 8.38 1.45 6.39
C PRO A 116 9.75 0.87 6.76
N ALA A 117 9.80 -0.05 7.72
CA ALA A 117 11.01 -0.78 8.11
C ALA A 117 11.28 -2.01 7.23
N CYS A 118 10.43 -2.32 6.24
CA CYS A 118 10.69 -3.39 5.28
C CYS A 118 11.93 -3.04 4.45
N ASN A 119 13.04 -3.70 4.76
CA ASN A 119 14.33 -3.47 4.11
C ASN A 119 14.63 -4.56 3.08
N GLU A 120 15.76 -4.40 2.40
CA GLU A 120 16.26 -5.33 1.39
C GLU A 120 16.32 -6.79 1.89
N SER A 121 16.65 -7.02 3.16
CA SER A 121 16.74 -8.38 3.72
C SER A 121 15.37 -9.07 3.75
N VAL A 122 14.31 -8.33 4.12
CA VAL A 122 12.93 -8.84 4.09
C VAL A 122 12.47 -9.03 2.65
N ARG A 123 12.73 -8.04 1.77
CA ARG A 123 12.39 -8.12 0.34
C ARG A 123 13.05 -9.30 -0.37
N ARG A 124 14.31 -9.62 -0.05
CA ARG A 124 15.02 -10.80 -0.57
C ARG A 124 14.30 -12.10 -0.20
N VAL A 125 13.87 -12.23 1.06
CA VAL A 125 13.07 -13.40 1.50
C VAL A 125 11.75 -13.47 0.73
N MET A 126 11.10 -12.33 0.45
CA MET A 126 9.89 -12.31 -0.37
C MET A 126 10.16 -12.79 -1.80
N ALA A 127 11.23 -12.31 -2.45
CA ALA A 127 11.61 -12.66 -3.82
C ALA A 127 12.00 -14.14 -3.98
N GLU A 128 12.55 -14.74 -2.91
CA GLU A 128 12.97 -16.14 -2.86
C GLU A 128 11.87 -17.11 -2.44
N ALA A 129 10.72 -16.59 -1.99
CA ALA A 129 9.66 -17.42 -1.50
C ALA A 129 9.09 -18.34 -2.60
N PRO A 130 8.77 -19.61 -2.29
CA PRO A 130 8.06 -20.47 -3.25
C PRO A 130 6.63 -19.97 -3.51
N ASP A 131 6.03 -19.27 -2.53
CA ASP A 131 4.70 -18.66 -2.65
C ASP A 131 4.71 -17.50 -3.65
N LYS A 132 3.98 -17.67 -4.76
CA LYS A 132 3.81 -16.62 -5.78
C LYS A 132 3.11 -15.38 -5.23
N GLU A 133 2.24 -15.50 -4.22
CA GLU A 133 1.56 -14.34 -3.65
C GLU A 133 2.58 -13.43 -2.97
N LEU A 134 3.54 -13.99 -2.24
CA LEU A 134 4.56 -13.21 -1.56
C LEU A 134 5.50 -12.49 -2.55
N ARG A 135 5.86 -13.16 -3.65
CA ARG A 135 6.59 -12.52 -4.77
C ARG A 135 5.74 -11.45 -5.47
N GLY A 136 4.44 -11.69 -5.61
CA GLY A 136 3.48 -10.72 -6.16
C GLY A 136 3.34 -9.47 -5.29
N LEU A 137 3.34 -9.61 -3.97
CA LEU A 137 3.37 -8.48 -3.03
C LEU A 137 4.62 -7.64 -3.19
N LEU A 138 5.79 -8.28 -3.38
CA LEU A 138 7.03 -7.57 -3.65
C LEU A 138 6.92 -6.79 -4.98
N ALA A 139 6.34 -7.39 -6.01
CA ALA A 139 6.15 -6.80 -7.33
C ALA A 139 5.23 -5.55 -7.35
N GLU A 140 4.39 -5.36 -6.33
CA GLU A 140 3.58 -4.15 -6.16
C GLU A 140 4.40 -2.96 -5.60
N THR A 141 5.66 -3.19 -5.21
CA THR A 141 6.57 -2.14 -4.75
C THR A 141 7.06 -1.30 -5.93
N ARG A 142 6.91 0.03 -5.83
CA ARG A 142 7.23 0.96 -6.95
C ARG A 142 8.70 0.99 -7.32
N GLU A 143 9.57 0.94 -6.32
CA GLU A 143 11.02 1.01 -6.44
C GLU A 143 11.58 -0.23 -5.77
N LEU A 144 12.26 -1.06 -6.57
CA LEU A 144 12.92 -2.27 -6.13
C LEU A 144 14.41 -2.17 -6.42
N GLU A 145 15.19 -2.87 -5.61
CA GLU A 145 16.60 -3.07 -5.91
C GLU A 145 16.76 -3.76 -7.29
N PRO A 146 17.71 -3.33 -8.14
CA PRO A 146 17.84 -3.83 -9.51
C PRO A 146 17.90 -5.36 -9.61
N GLU A 147 18.59 -6.02 -8.69
CA GLU A 147 18.73 -7.47 -8.65
C GLU A 147 17.40 -8.17 -8.36
N LEU A 148 16.57 -7.58 -7.48
CA LEU A 148 15.24 -8.12 -7.18
C LEU A 148 14.28 -7.85 -8.34
N ALA A 149 14.35 -6.67 -8.95
CA ALA A 149 13.57 -6.32 -10.13
C ALA A 149 13.87 -7.27 -11.30
N ALA A 150 15.14 -7.50 -11.62
CA ALA A 150 15.57 -8.43 -12.67
C ALA A 150 15.04 -9.85 -12.40
N ARG A 151 15.13 -10.32 -11.15
CA ARG A 151 14.56 -11.62 -10.77
C ARG A 151 13.06 -11.71 -10.99
N LEU A 152 12.31 -10.64 -10.68
CA LEU A 152 10.85 -10.62 -10.87
C LEU A 152 10.45 -10.45 -12.34
N VAL A 153 11.28 -9.80 -13.17
CA VAL A 153 11.10 -9.78 -14.63
C VAL A 153 11.13 -11.19 -15.22
N ASP A 154 11.96 -12.08 -14.67
CA ASP A 154 12.06 -13.48 -15.09
C ASP A 154 11.21 -14.44 -14.25
N ASP A 155 10.29 -13.94 -13.40
CA ASP A 155 9.50 -14.79 -12.51
C ASP A 155 8.70 -15.83 -13.32
N VAL A 156 8.67 -17.07 -12.84
CA VAL A 156 7.92 -18.15 -13.48
C VAL A 156 6.42 -17.86 -13.59
N SER A 157 5.86 -17.10 -12.65
CA SER A 157 4.44 -16.77 -12.58
C SER A 157 4.12 -15.50 -13.40
N PRO A 158 3.31 -15.58 -14.47
CA PRO A 158 2.89 -14.40 -15.20
C PRO A 158 2.08 -13.40 -14.37
N GLU A 159 1.46 -13.86 -13.28
CA GLU A 159 0.75 -12.99 -12.34
C GLU A 159 1.71 -12.07 -11.58
N VAL A 160 2.88 -12.58 -11.19
CA VAL A 160 3.91 -11.77 -10.52
C VAL A 160 4.45 -10.73 -11.49
N ARG A 161 4.75 -11.14 -12.73
CA ARG A 161 5.23 -10.24 -13.78
C ARG A 161 4.19 -9.18 -14.19
N GLU A 162 2.90 -9.52 -14.22
CA GLU A 162 1.81 -8.56 -14.45
C GLU A 162 1.74 -7.52 -13.31
N ARG A 163 1.83 -7.95 -12.05
CA ARG A 163 1.83 -7.03 -10.91
C ARG A 163 3.03 -6.08 -10.98
N LEU A 164 4.22 -6.60 -11.33
CA LEU A 164 5.42 -5.79 -11.56
C LEU A 164 5.19 -4.77 -12.68
N ALA A 165 4.72 -5.23 -13.84
CA ALA A 165 4.40 -4.38 -14.98
C ALA A 165 3.44 -3.24 -14.63
N THR A 166 2.44 -3.52 -13.80
CA THR A 166 1.40 -2.54 -13.43
C THR A 166 1.92 -1.44 -12.50
N HIS A 167 2.87 -1.75 -11.60
CA HIS A 167 3.25 -0.85 -10.49
C HIS A 167 4.65 -0.26 -10.58
N THR A 168 5.57 -0.91 -11.30
CA THR A 168 6.97 -0.48 -11.38
C THR A 168 7.11 0.96 -11.87
N HIS A 169 8.07 1.69 -11.30
CA HIS A 169 8.49 3.01 -11.78
C HIS A 169 9.82 2.96 -12.54
N ASP A 170 10.44 1.78 -12.61
CA ASP A 170 11.72 1.57 -13.27
C ASP A 170 11.52 1.46 -14.81
N PRO A 171 12.11 2.40 -15.60
CA PRO A 171 11.97 2.39 -17.06
C PRO A 171 12.61 1.17 -17.74
N ASP A 172 13.66 0.58 -17.16
CA ASP A 172 14.34 -0.58 -17.73
C ASP A 172 13.47 -1.84 -17.55
N VAL A 173 12.82 -1.97 -16.39
CA VAL A 173 11.83 -3.03 -16.14
C VAL A 173 10.63 -2.90 -17.07
N ILE A 174 10.09 -1.68 -17.25
CA ILE A 174 9.01 -1.43 -18.21
C ILE A 174 9.43 -1.86 -19.61
N THR A 175 10.62 -1.45 -20.04
CA THR A 175 11.17 -1.78 -21.37
C THR A 175 11.34 -3.28 -21.55
N ALA A 176 11.86 -4.00 -20.56
CA ALA A 176 12.01 -5.45 -20.62
C ALA A 176 10.66 -6.17 -20.76
N LEU A 177 9.65 -5.75 -19.99
CA LEU A 177 8.33 -6.39 -19.97
C LEU A 177 7.48 -6.10 -21.21
N MET A 178 7.83 -5.10 -22.03
CA MET A 178 7.15 -4.84 -23.31
C MET A 178 7.22 -6.05 -24.25
N ALA A 179 8.29 -6.84 -24.15
CA ALA A 179 8.50 -8.05 -24.93
C ALA A 179 7.98 -9.33 -24.24
N ASP A 180 7.30 -9.23 -23.09
CA ASP A 180 6.82 -10.42 -22.38
C ASP A 180 5.88 -11.22 -23.27
N ARG A 181 6.15 -12.53 -23.41
CA ARG A 181 5.34 -13.48 -24.19
C ARG A 181 3.88 -13.53 -23.76
N THR A 182 3.59 -13.21 -22.50
CA THR A 182 2.26 -13.30 -21.89
C THR A 182 1.54 -11.98 -22.07
N ALA A 183 0.44 -12.00 -22.83
CA ALA A 183 -0.37 -10.80 -23.04
C ALA A 183 -0.92 -10.19 -21.75
N ARG A 184 -1.15 -11.01 -20.71
CA ARG A 184 -1.55 -10.53 -19.38
C ARG A 184 -0.51 -9.58 -18.76
N VAL A 185 0.78 -9.81 -18.99
CA VAL A 185 1.84 -8.93 -18.48
C VAL A 185 1.86 -7.61 -19.26
N ARG A 186 1.78 -7.66 -20.59
CA ARG A 186 1.70 -6.46 -21.44
C ARG A 186 0.41 -5.65 -21.18
N LYS A 187 -0.69 -6.31 -20.81
CA LYS A 187 -1.91 -5.67 -20.30
C LYS A 187 -1.66 -4.92 -18.98
N GLY A 188 -0.79 -5.44 -18.12
CA GLY A 188 -0.30 -4.73 -16.93
C GLY A 188 0.43 -3.43 -17.30
N LEU A 189 1.31 -3.47 -18.30
CA LEU A 189 2.00 -2.28 -18.81
C LEU A 189 1.03 -1.25 -19.42
N ALA A 190 0.00 -1.71 -20.12
CA ALA A 190 -1.06 -0.83 -20.65
C ALA A 190 -1.80 -0.05 -19.56
N ARG A 191 -1.76 -0.51 -18.29
CA ARG A 191 -2.31 0.18 -17.13
C ARG A 191 -1.29 1.03 -16.39
N ASN A 192 -0.01 0.93 -16.73
CA ASN A 192 1.05 1.62 -16.03
C ASN A 192 1.18 3.07 -16.55
N PRO A 193 0.94 4.09 -15.70
CA PRO A 193 0.99 5.49 -16.11
C PRO A 193 2.41 5.99 -16.44
N ARG A 194 3.45 5.19 -16.12
CA ARG A 194 4.86 5.49 -16.41
C ARG A 194 5.30 5.06 -17.81
N THR A 195 4.44 4.38 -18.57
CA THR A 195 4.72 4.09 -19.99
C THR A 195 4.90 5.39 -20.79
N THR A 196 5.91 5.40 -21.66
CA THR A 196 6.17 6.52 -22.58
C THR A 196 5.20 6.50 -23.76
N ALA A 197 5.10 7.60 -24.50
CA ALA A 197 4.27 7.67 -25.71
C ALA A 197 4.62 6.56 -26.71
N ALA A 198 5.91 6.35 -27.00
CA ALA A 198 6.36 5.28 -27.90
C ALA A 198 5.97 3.87 -27.41
N GLN A 199 6.02 3.62 -26.10
CA GLN A 199 5.57 2.35 -25.52
C GLN A 199 4.05 2.19 -25.62
N ARG A 200 3.28 3.26 -25.42
CA ARG A 200 1.82 3.25 -25.61
C ARG A 200 1.45 3.00 -27.07
N SER A 201 2.14 3.62 -28.04
CA SER A 201 1.94 3.34 -29.46
C SER A 201 2.22 1.88 -29.79
N ALA A 202 3.28 1.28 -29.22
CA ALA A 202 3.55 -0.15 -29.39
C ALA A 202 2.44 -1.04 -28.78
N LEU A 203 1.92 -0.69 -27.60
CA LEU A 203 0.79 -1.39 -26.96
C LEU A 203 -0.53 -1.21 -27.73
N ALA A 204 -0.73 -0.07 -28.38
CA ALA A 204 -1.89 0.18 -29.26
C ALA A 204 -1.85 -0.71 -30.51
N GLN A 205 -0.68 -1.23 -30.89
CA GLN A 205 -0.53 -2.20 -31.97
C GLN A 205 -0.41 -3.65 -31.46
N ASP A 206 -0.61 -3.90 -30.16
CA ASP A 206 -0.49 -5.25 -29.59
C ASP A 206 -1.44 -6.22 -30.29
N PRO A 207 -1.02 -7.44 -30.66
CA PRO A 207 -1.90 -8.40 -31.33
C PRO A 207 -3.14 -8.75 -30.51
N VAL A 208 -3.06 -8.67 -29.17
CA VAL A 208 -4.12 -9.09 -28.25
C VAL A 208 -5.06 -7.94 -27.91
N VAL A 209 -6.34 -8.17 -28.16
CA VAL A 209 -7.45 -7.21 -27.95
C VAL A 209 -7.46 -6.67 -26.52
N ASP A 210 -7.31 -7.55 -25.54
CA ASP A 210 -7.33 -7.21 -24.12
C ASP A 210 -6.27 -6.17 -23.69
N VAL A 211 -5.12 -6.17 -24.37
CA VAL A 211 -4.03 -5.20 -24.11
C VAL A 211 -4.45 -3.83 -24.64
N ARG A 212 -4.94 -3.77 -25.87
CA ARG A 212 -5.40 -2.53 -26.52
C ARG A 212 -6.60 -1.92 -25.78
N VAL A 213 -7.56 -2.75 -25.35
CA VAL A 213 -8.69 -2.31 -24.51
C VAL A 213 -8.19 -1.74 -23.18
N ALA A 214 -7.28 -2.42 -22.50
CA ALA A 214 -6.75 -1.93 -21.22
C ALA A 214 -6.04 -0.59 -21.38
N LEU A 215 -5.32 -0.39 -22.48
CA LEU A 215 -4.63 0.86 -22.79
C LEU A 215 -5.62 2.03 -22.90
N VAL A 216 -6.69 1.87 -23.68
CA VAL A 216 -7.75 2.88 -23.88
C VAL A 216 -8.45 3.28 -22.59
N LEU A 217 -8.60 2.34 -21.66
CA LEU A 217 -9.32 2.57 -20.40
C LEU A 217 -8.46 3.14 -19.28
N ALA A 218 -7.14 2.96 -19.33
CA ALA A 218 -6.28 3.22 -18.18
C ALA A 218 -5.39 4.47 -18.33
N VAL A 219 -5.04 4.85 -19.56
CA VAL A 219 -4.02 5.87 -19.80
C VAL A 219 -4.49 6.85 -20.89
N GLU A 220 -4.14 8.13 -20.72
CA GLU A 220 -4.36 9.12 -21.77
C GLU A 220 -3.44 8.82 -22.96
N LEU A 221 -4.08 8.59 -24.11
CA LEU A 221 -3.41 8.34 -25.39
C LEU A 221 -3.34 9.61 -26.21
N ASP A 222 -2.32 9.68 -27.06
CA ASP A 222 -2.24 10.77 -28.01
C ASP A 222 -3.25 10.60 -29.15
N ASP A 223 -3.44 11.69 -29.88
CA ASP A 223 -4.39 11.78 -30.97
C ASP A 223 -4.02 10.87 -32.16
N ALA A 224 -2.76 10.43 -32.28
CA ALA A 224 -2.32 9.55 -33.36
C ALA A 224 -2.68 8.09 -33.05
N ASP A 225 -2.38 7.62 -31.84
CA ASP A 225 -2.73 6.29 -31.35
C ASP A 225 -4.25 6.10 -31.34
N LEU A 226 -4.99 7.11 -30.86
CA LEU A 226 -6.45 7.07 -30.83
C LEU A 226 -7.06 6.94 -32.24
N ARG A 227 -6.54 7.68 -33.23
CA ARG A 227 -7.00 7.56 -34.62
C ARG A 227 -6.74 6.15 -35.17
N SER A 228 -5.57 5.56 -34.88
CA SER A 228 -5.29 4.18 -35.29
C SER A 228 -6.27 3.18 -34.66
N LEU A 229 -6.72 3.42 -33.43
CA LEU A 229 -7.62 2.52 -32.71
C LEU A 229 -9.10 2.71 -33.09
N VAL A 230 -9.48 3.84 -33.69
CA VAL A 230 -10.83 4.04 -34.24
C VAL A 230 -11.12 3.01 -35.33
N ASP A 231 -10.13 2.69 -36.17
CA ASP A 231 -10.24 1.67 -37.21
C ASP A 231 -9.81 0.27 -36.73
N ASP A 232 -9.74 0.05 -35.42
CA ASP A 232 -9.31 -1.25 -34.88
C ASP A 232 -10.22 -2.37 -35.35
N ARG A 233 -9.64 -3.47 -35.81
CA ARG A 233 -10.37 -4.67 -36.26
C ARG A 233 -11.33 -5.25 -35.22
N SER A 234 -11.09 -5.01 -33.94
CA SER A 234 -11.90 -5.51 -32.83
C SER A 234 -12.98 -4.52 -32.42
N VAL A 235 -14.24 -4.95 -32.52
CA VAL A 235 -15.40 -4.24 -31.99
C VAL A 235 -15.21 -3.87 -30.52
N GLN A 236 -14.54 -4.71 -29.72
CA GLN A 236 -14.32 -4.44 -28.30
C GLN A 236 -13.40 -3.23 -28.05
N VAL A 237 -12.39 -3.01 -28.90
CA VAL A 237 -11.51 -1.83 -28.80
C VAL A 237 -12.27 -0.57 -29.18
N ARG A 238 -13.01 -0.63 -30.30
CA ARG A 238 -13.82 0.51 -30.76
C ARG A 238 -14.93 0.85 -29.76
N MET A 239 -15.55 -0.15 -29.14
CA MET A 239 -16.50 0.02 -28.03
C MET A 239 -15.84 0.67 -26.81
N ALA A 240 -14.61 0.26 -26.45
CA ALA A 240 -13.88 0.89 -25.35
C ALA A 240 -13.60 2.37 -25.65
N LEU A 241 -13.26 2.72 -26.90
CA LEU A 241 -13.10 4.12 -27.31
C LEU A 241 -14.41 4.91 -27.21
N ALA A 242 -15.51 4.32 -27.68
CA ALA A 242 -16.83 4.96 -27.66
C ALA A 242 -17.32 5.26 -26.24
N THR A 243 -16.92 4.44 -25.26
CA THR A 243 -17.41 4.51 -23.86
C THR A 243 -16.43 5.15 -22.88
N SER A 244 -15.13 5.20 -23.18
CA SER A 244 -14.10 5.75 -22.29
C SER A 244 -14.22 7.27 -22.14
N GLU A 245 -14.25 7.80 -20.91
CA GLU A 245 -14.27 9.25 -20.69
C GLU A 245 -12.97 9.95 -21.07
N ALA A 246 -11.84 9.22 -21.08
CA ALA A 246 -10.54 9.76 -21.45
C ALA A 246 -10.42 10.07 -22.95
N VAL A 247 -11.31 9.54 -23.78
CA VAL A 247 -11.28 9.73 -25.23
C VAL A 247 -11.87 11.09 -25.62
N PRO A 248 -11.13 11.95 -26.34
CA PRO A 248 -11.60 13.24 -26.79
C PRO A 248 -12.88 13.18 -27.63
N PRO A 249 -13.77 14.20 -27.57
CA PRO A 249 -15.03 14.19 -28.29
C PRO A 249 -14.91 14.02 -29.80
N HIS A 250 -13.88 14.60 -30.44
CA HIS A 250 -13.69 14.49 -31.90
C HIS A 250 -13.33 13.06 -32.34
N ILE A 251 -12.53 12.34 -31.54
CA ILE A 251 -12.23 10.92 -31.77
C ILE A 251 -13.51 10.10 -31.62
N ARG A 252 -14.29 10.37 -30.56
CA ARG A 252 -15.56 9.66 -30.32
C ARG A 252 -16.58 9.90 -31.43
N GLN A 253 -16.68 11.12 -31.94
CA GLN A 253 -17.57 11.45 -33.06
C GLN A 253 -17.24 10.66 -34.33
N ALA A 254 -15.95 10.36 -34.58
CA ALA A 254 -15.55 9.53 -35.71
C ALA A 254 -16.15 8.11 -35.64
N LEU A 255 -16.37 7.58 -34.43
CA LEU A 255 -17.04 6.28 -34.22
C LEU A 255 -18.56 6.33 -34.42
N GLY A 256 -19.16 7.51 -34.62
CA GLY A 256 -20.60 7.64 -34.87
C GLY A 256 -21.07 7.01 -36.19
N GLY A 257 -20.14 6.71 -37.11
CA GLY A 257 -20.37 5.96 -38.35
C GLY A 257 -19.78 4.56 -38.35
N ASP A 258 -19.47 3.98 -37.18
CA ASP A 258 -18.92 2.63 -37.08
C ASP A 258 -19.84 1.60 -37.77
N PRO A 259 -19.29 0.61 -38.50
CA PRO A 259 -20.10 -0.46 -39.10
C PRO A 259 -20.85 -1.32 -38.05
N ASP A 260 -20.38 -1.34 -36.81
CA ASP A 260 -21.09 -1.95 -35.69
C ASP A 260 -22.02 -0.93 -35.02
N GLU A 261 -23.33 -1.17 -35.14
CA GLU A 261 -24.35 -0.24 -34.63
C GLU A 261 -24.27 -0.04 -33.10
N MET A 262 -23.80 -1.04 -32.35
CA MET A 262 -23.65 -0.87 -30.89
C MET A 262 -22.54 0.15 -30.59
N VAL A 263 -21.43 0.10 -31.33
CA VAL A 263 -20.33 1.07 -31.20
C VAL A 263 -20.82 2.45 -31.63
N ALA A 264 -21.49 2.55 -32.78
CA ALA A 264 -22.00 3.81 -33.30
C ALA A 264 -23.05 4.45 -32.37
N ALA A 265 -23.95 3.67 -31.79
CA ALA A 265 -24.90 4.13 -30.78
C ALA A 265 -24.19 4.60 -29.51
N ALA A 266 -23.27 3.80 -28.97
CA ALA A 266 -22.51 4.17 -27.78
C ALA A 266 -21.73 5.49 -27.95
N ALA A 267 -21.17 5.73 -29.13
CA ALA A 267 -20.47 6.96 -29.46
C ALA A 267 -21.42 8.18 -29.55
N ARG A 268 -22.57 8.03 -30.21
CA ARG A 268 -23.58 9.11 -30.38
C ARG A 268 -24.27 9.46 -29.07
N ASP A 269 -24.57 8.47 -28.25
CA ASP A 269 -25.35 8.62 -27.02
C ASP A 269 -24.48 8.89 -25.79
N PHE A 270 -23.15 9.00 -25.96
CA PHE A 270 -22.23 9.21 -24.85
C PHE A 270 -22.57 10.48 -24.05
N ARG A 271 -22.70 10.31 -22.73
CA ARG A 271 -22.89 11.38 -21.76
C ARG A 271 -21.74 11.35 -20.75
N PRO A 272 -20.94 12.43 -20.63
CA PRO A 272 -19.91 12.53 -19.60
C PRO A 272 -20.52 12.39 -18.19
N GLY A 273 -19.90 11.61 -17.30
CA GLY A 273 -20.31 11.47 -15.90
C GLY A 273 -21.43 10.45 -15.64
N ALA A 274 -21.87 9.69 -16.65
CA ALA A 274 -22.89 8.64 -16.49
C ALA A 274 -22.31 7.25 -16.14
N GLY A 275 -20.98 7.08 -16.08
CA GLY A 275 -20.33 5.79 -15.80
C GLY A 275 -19.04 5.91 -14.98
N ASN A 276 -18.88 5.00 -14.01
CA ASN A 276 -17.73 4.89 -13.09
C ASN A 276 -16.40 4.63 -13.84
N ALA A 277 -15.55 5.64 -13.98
CA ALA A 277 -14.11 5.42 -14.08
C ALA A 277 -13.37 6.65 -13.54
N ALA A 278 -12.85 6.55 -12.31
CA ALA A 278 -11.85 7.47 -11.83
C ALA A 278 -10.59 7.29 -12.71
N VAL A 279 -10.42 8.14 -13.71
CA VAL A 279 -9.11 8.38 -14.30
C VAL A 279 -8.18 8.67 -13.12
N VAL A 280 -7.16 7.83 -12.95
CA VAL A 280 -6.11 8.06 -11.95
C VAL A 280 -5.35 9.31 -12.40
N ARG A 281 -5.89 10.47 -12.03
CA ARG A 281 -5.18 11.73 -12.14
C ARG A 281 -3.96 11.60 -11.25
N ALA A 282 -2.77 11.76 -11.85
CA ALA A 282 -1.52 11.84 -11.11
C ALA A 282 -1.71 12.80 -9.91
N PRO A 283 -1.22 12.47 -8.70
CA PRO A 283 -1.37 13.35 -7.57
C PRO A 283 -0.69 14.68 -7.91
N ARG A 284 -1.49 15.75 -8.00
CA ARG A 284 -0.93 17.10 -7.96
C ARG A 284 -0.21 17.19 -6.62
N ILE A 285 1.12 17.26 -6.66
CA ILE A 285 1.95 17.56 -5.51
C ILE A 285 1.58 18.98 -5.07
N GLY A 286 0.59 19.07 -4.19
CA GLY A 286 0.23 20.30 -3.53
C GLY A 286 1.30 20.60 -2.51
N HIS A 287 2.21 21.52 -2.86
CA HIS A 287 3.00 22.21 -1.86
C HIS A 287 2.04 22.88 -0.87
N ARG A 288 1.96 22.30 0.33
CA ARG A 288 1.25 22.90 1.45
C ARG A 288 2.06 24.12 1.89
N ALA A 289 1.61 25.31 1.48
CA ALA A 289 2.11 26.56 2.04
C ALA A 289 1.79 26.57 3.54
N SER A 290 2.84 26.59 4.36
CA SER A 290 2.76 26.77 5.80
C SER A 290 2.27 28.19 6.10
N GLY A 291 0.96 28.31 6.38
CA GLY A 291 0.39 29.50 6.97
C GLY A 291 0.55 29.49 8.48
N THR A 292 1.48 30.31 9.01
CA THR A 292 1.39 30.81 10.38
C THR A 292 0.71 32.16 10.34
N GLY A 293 -0.41 32.26 11.07
CA GLY A 293 -1.35 33.36 10.99
C GLY A 293 -0.98 34.61 11.78
N ARG A 294 -1.63 35.70 11.34
CA ARG A 294 -2.25 36.80 12.09
C ARG A 294 -1.40 37.62 13.06
N GLY A 295 -1.17 38.86 12.64
CA GLY A 295 -1.07 40.04 13.51
C GLY A 295 -1.33 41.32 12.70
N ARG A 296 -2.53 41.89 12.85
CA ARG A 296 -2.95 43.27 12.47
C ARG A 296 -3.74 43.80 13.68
N PRO A 297 -4.02 45.12 13.87
CA PRO A 297 -3.75 46.28 13.00
C PRO A 297 -3.34 47.59 13.74
N GLY A 298 -3.17 48.68 12.97
CA GLY A 298 -3.22 50.10 13.41
C GLY A 298 -1.84 50.79 13.40
N GLY A 299 -1.56 51.91 12.75
CA GLY A 299 -2.40 52.97 12.18
C GLY A 299 -2.09 54.31 12.86
N ALA A 300 -1.20 55.14 12.27
CA ALA A 300 -1.13 56.62 12.35
C ALA A 300 0.23 57.08 11.76
N ARG A 301 0.27 57.81 10.62
CA ARG A 301 0.32 59.30 10.55
C ARG A 301 1.42 59.86 11.47
N ARG A 302 2.63 60.13 10.99
CA ARG A 302 3.12 61.33 10.26
C ARG A 302 4.61 61.12 10.04
#